data_AF-A0A0N7M271-F1
#
_entry.id   AF-A0A0N7M271-F1
#
_cell.length_a   1.000
_cell.length_b   1.000
_cell.length_c   1.000
_cell.angle_alpha   90.00
_cell.angle_beta   90.00
_cell.angle_gamma   90.00
#
_symmetry.space_group_name_H-M   'P 1'
#
loop_
_entity.id
_entity.type
_entity.pdbx_description
1 polymer ?
#
loop_
_entity_poly.entity_id
_entity_poly.type
_entity_poly.pdbx_seq_one_letter_code
_entity_poly.pdbx_strand_id
1 'polypeptide(L)'
;MGSIAKMELNEAVKLNGFHMAQLYEDLGAHCAERVVQKALADIAQRLTLCEAALATGNLTQLRKQARALSSVAAQIGLAVLQPPVAHMLDAAAQADAVACQATLSRLQRLVCSGLEAATDLQRSRWL
;
A
#
# COMPACT_ATOMS: atom_id res chain seq x y z
N MET A 1 -34.36 -3.06 -9.38
CA MET A 1 -33.73 -3.20 -8.05
C MET A 1 -32.37 -3.86 -8.25
N GLY A 2 -31.31 -3.06 -8.33
CA GLY A 2 -29.96 -3.56 -8.57
C GLY A 2 -29.32 -3.97 -7.24
N SER A 3 -29.27 -5.27 -6.97
CA SER A 3 -28.49 -5.81 -5.86
C SER A 3 -27.02 -5.53 -6.14
N ILE A 4 -26.50 -4.50 -5.49
CA ILE A 4 -25.07 -4.20 -5.52
C ILE A 4 -24.42 -5.30 -4.71
N ALA A 5 -23.78 -6.24 -5.41
CA ALA A 5 -22.98 -7.28 -4.79
C ALA A 5 -21.92 -6.58 -3.94
N LYS A 6 -22.13 -6.59 -2.62
CA LYS A 6 -21.14 -6.15 -1.63
C LYS A 6 -20.00 -7.15 -1.71
N MET A 7 -19.04 -6.85 -2.60
CA MET A 7 -17.82 -7.61 -2.73
C MET A 7 -16.98 -7.24 -1.52
N GLU A 8 -17.17 -8.00 -0.44
CA GLU A 8 -16.30 -8.02 0.74
C GLU A 8 -14.93 -8.50 0.26
N LEU A 9 -14.15 -7.58 -0.30
CA LEU A 9 -12.79 -7.83 -0.72
C LEU A 9 -11.95 -7.90 0.55
N ASN A 10 -12.00 -9.07 1.20
CA ASN A 10 -11.19 -9.46 2.34
C ASN A 10 -9.73 -9.64 1.90
N GLU A 11 -9.12 -8.56 1.41
CA GLU A 11 -7.67 -8.48 1.26
C GLU A 11 -7.07 -8.13 2.62
N ALA A 12 -7.16 -9.08 3.55
CA ALA A 12 -6.27 -9.10 4.69
C ALA A 12 -4.84 -9.07 4.12
N VAL A 13 -4.11 -8.01 4.46
CA VAL A 13 -2.75 -7.77 4.00
C VAL A 13 -1.92 -9.00 4.39
N LYS A 14 -1.65 -9.90 3.44
CA LYS A 14 -0.62 -10.91 3.59
C LYS A 14 0.73 -10.20 3.44
N LEU A 15 1.08 -9.41 4.46
CA LEU A 15 2.43 -8.93 4.69
C LEU A 15 3.32 -10.17 4.61
N ASN A 16 4.28 -10.15 3.68
CA ASN A 16 5.09 -11.33 3.40
C ASN A 16 5.96 -11.63 4.63
N GLY A 17 5.48 -12.56 5.48
CA GLY A 17 6.04 -12.82 6.81
C GLY A 17 7.50 -13.26 6.80
N PHE A 18 8.03 -13.69 5.65
CA PHE A 18 9.40 -14.16 5.49
C PHE A 18 10.45 -13.04 5.58
N HIS A 19 10.20 -11.87 4.98
CA HIS A 19 11.09 -10.71 5.10
C HIS A 19 10.93 -9.99 6.44
N MET A 20 9.72 -10.05 7.00
CA MET A 20 9.49 -9.55 8.36
C MET A 20 10.28 -10.40 9.36
N ALA A 21 10.22 -11.73 9.30
CA ALA A 21 10.97 -12.59 10.21
C ALA A 21 12.47 -12.26 10.26
N GLN A 22 13.12 -12.02 9.11
CA GLN A 22 14.53 -11.58 9.07
C GLN A 22 14.77 -10.19 9.67
N LEU A 23 13.92 -9.19 9.34
CA LEU A 23 13.99 -7.86 9.98
C LEU A 23 13.76 -7.92 11.49
N TYR A 24 12.86 -8.80 11.94
CA TYR A 24 12.56 -9.03 13.35
C TYR A 24 13.72 -9.75 14.07
N GLU A 25 14.43 -10.66 13.40
CA GLU A 25 15.65 -11.31 13.92
C GLU A 25 16.83 -10.32 14.01
N ASP A 26 17.02 -9.45 13.02
CA ASP A 26 18.20 -8.57 12.93
C ASP A 26 18.10 -7.29 13.78
N LEU A 27 16.89 -6.73 13.96
CA LEU A 27 16.69 -5.44 14.65
C LEU A 27 15.97 -5.57 16.01
N GLY A 28 15.42 -6.74 16.31
CA GLY A 28 14.51 -6.96 17.43
C GLY A 28 13.10 -6.44 17.17
N ALA A 29 12.10 -7.04 17.82
CA ALA A 29 10.68 -6.85 17.51
C ALA A 29 10.20 -5.39 17.54
N HIS A 30 10.74 -4.57 18.44
CA HIS A 30 10.37 -3.15 18.56
C HIS A 30 10.89 -2.29 17.40
N CYS A 31 12.09 -2.57 16.89
CA CYS A 31 12.67 -1.78 15.80
C CYS A 31 12.04 -2.15 14.46
N ALA A 32 11.78 -3.44 14.22
CA ALA A 32 11.09 -3.90 13.02
C ALA A 32 9.67 -3.30 12.90
N GLU A 33 8.91 -3.28 14.01
CA GLU A 33 7.57 -2.70 14.07
C GLU A 33 7.54 -1.20 13.73
N ARG A 34 8.46 -0.41 14.32
CA ARG A 34 8.58 1.02 14.02
C ARG A 34 8.96 1.29 12.56
N VAL A 35 9.84 0.46 11.99
CA VAL A 35 10.24 0.56 10.59
C VAL A 35 9.06 0.28 9.68
N VAL A 36 8.25 -0.74 9.98
CA VAL A 36 7.03 -1.06 9.20
C VAL A 36 5.99 0.03 9.28
N GLN A 37 5.71 0.54 10.48
CA GLN A 37 4.73 1.61 10.65
C GLN A 37 5.15 2.87 9.88
N LYS A 38 6.43 3.24 9.97
CA LYS A 38 6.99 4.37 9.22
C LYS A 38 6.90 4.16 7.72
N ALA A 39 7.25 2.96 7.25
CA ALA A 39 7.11 2.57 5.86
C ALA A 39 5.68 2.68 5.34
N LEU A 40 4.70 2.12 6.06
CA LEU A 40 3.29 2.18 5.69
C LEU A 40 2.78 3.63 5.67
N ALA A 41 3.20 4.47 6.62
CA ALA A 41 2.86 5.89 6.64
C ALA A 41 3.43 6.64 5.42
N ASP A 42 4.68 6.38 5.06
CA ASP A 42 5.33 6.99 3.89
C ASP A 42 4.65 6.55 2.57
N ILE A 43 4.18 5.31 2.51
CA ILE A 43 3.40 4.79 1.37
C ILE A 43 2.01 5.44 1.32
N ALA A 44 1.32 5.58 2.45
CA ALA A 44 0.03 6.27 2.52
C ALA A 44 0.13 7.70 1.99
N GLN A 45 1.16 8.44 2.44
CA GLN A 45 1.42 9.80 1.97
C GLN A 45 1.64 9.87 0.45
N ARG A 46 2.37 8.90 -0.12
CA ARG A 46 2.60 8.83 -1.57
C ARG A 46 1.34 8.48 -2.36
N LEU A 47 0.45 7.67 -1.81
CA LEU A 47 -0.84 7.39 -2.43
C LEU A 47 -1.71 8.66 -2.50
N THR A 48 -1.69 9.51 -1.47
CA THR A 48 -2.37 10.82 -1.50
C THR A 48 -1.82 11.72 -2.62
N LEU A 49 -0.51 11.70 -2.86
CA LEU A 49 0.09 12.43 -3.98
C LEU A 49 -0.34 11.88 -5.35
N CYS A 50 -0.49 10.55 -5.46
CA CYS A 50 -1.01 9.91 -6.68
C CYS A 50 -2.48 10.29 -6.91
N GLU A 51 -3.28 10.37 -5.85
CA GLU A 51 -4.69 10.74 -5.91
C GLU A 51 -4.87 12.17 -6.40
N ALA A 52 -4.08 13.11 -5.88
CA ALA A 52 -4.05 14.49 -6.35
C ALA A 52 -3.63 14.60 -7.84
N ALA A 53 -2.67 13.79 -8.28
CA ALA A 53 -2.26 13.73 -9.69
C ALA A 53 -3.35 13.15 -10.60
N LEU A 54 -4.10 12.15 -10.12
CA LEU A 54 -5.27 11.58 -10.80
C LEU A 54 -6.39 12.60 -10.92
N ALA A 55 -6.71 13.30 -9.83
CA ALA A 55 -7.78 14.31 -9.80
C ALA A 55 -7.52 15.48 -10.76
N THR A 56 -6.25 15.80 -11.01
CA THR A 56 -5.83 16.86 -11.94
C THR A 56 -5.66 16.38 -13.38
N GLY A 57 -5.91 15.09 -13.66
CA GLY A 57 -5.73 14.48 -14.98
C GLY A 57 -4.26 14.41 -15.44
N ASN A 58 -3.30 14.67 -14.56
CA ASN A 58 -1.88 14.71 -14.90
C ASN A 58 -1.28 13.29 -14.88
N LEU A 59 -1.58 12.52 -15.93
CA LEU A 59 -1.14 11.13 -16.07
C LEU A 59 0.39 10.97 -16.10
N THR A 60 1.13 11.99 -16.57
CA THR A 60 2.59 12.02 -16.54
C THR A 60 3.10 12.06 -15.10
N GLN A 61 2.52 12.93 -14.27
CA GLN A 61 2.85 13.02 -12.87
C GLN A 61 2.40 11.76 -12.11
N LEU A 62 1.24 11.20 -12.44
CA LEU A 62 0.77 9.92 -11.90
C LEU A 62 1.77 8.79 -12.15
N ARG A 63 2.25 8.63 -13.39
CA ARG A 63 3.28 7.63 -13.73
C ARG A 63 4.58 7.82 -12.96
N LYS A 64 5.02 9.07 -12.81
CA LYS A 64 6.22 9.40 -12.02
C LYS A 64 6.05 8.98 -10.56
N GLN A 65 4.90 9.28 -9.97
CA GLN A 65 4.60 8.91 -8.59
C GLN A 65 4.42 7.39 -8.42
N ALA A 66 3.76 6.72 -9.37
CA ALA A 66 3.57 5.26 -9.37
C ALA A 66 4.91 4.50 -9.44
N ARG A 67 5.87 4.95 -10.25
CA ARG A 67 7.22 4.37 -10.28
C ARG A 67 7.97 4.59 -8.97
N ALA A 68 7.87 5.79 -8.41
CA ALA A 68 8.47 6.10 -7.11
C ALA A 68 7.86 5.25 -5.98
N LEU A 69 6.56 4.97 -6.05
CA LEU A 69 5.84 4.08 -5.14
C LEU A 69 6.35 2.64 -5.25
N SER A 70 6.56 2.14 -6.47
CA SER A 70 7.13 0.80 -6.72
C SER A 70 8.54 0.67 -6.11
N SER A 71 9.39 1.67 -6.31
CA SER A 71 10.74 1.70 -5.75
C SER A 71 10.74 1.66 -4.23
N VAL A 72 9.86 2.44 -3.59
CA VAL A 72 9.74 2.44 -2.12
C VAL A 72 9.17 1.13 -1.59
N ALA A 73 8.15 0.56 -2.24
CA ALA A 73 7.61 -0.74 -1.86
C ALA A 73 8.68 -1.85 -1.95
N ALA A 74 9.55 -1.79 -2.96
CA ALA A 74 10.67 -2.73 -3.11
C ALA A 74 11.75 -2.53 -2.02
N GLN A 75 12.14 -1.29 -1.73
CA GLN A 75 13.16 -0.97 -0.72
C GLN A 75 12.77 -1.42 0.69
N ILE A 76 11.47 -1.39 1.01
CA ILE A 76 10.95 -1.78 2.33
C ILE A 76 10.73 -3.30 2.42
N GLY A 77 10.75 -4.02 1.28
CA GLY A 77 10.45 -5.45 1.25
C GLY A 77 8.95 -5.77 1.23
N LEU A 78 8.09 -4.80 0.91
CA LEU A 78 6.64 -4.96 0.79
C LEU A 78 6.27 -5.52 -0.58
N ALA A 79 6.75 -6.74 -0.87
CA ALA A 79 6.48 -7.46 -2.11
C ALA A 79 4.98 -7.59 -2.42
N VAL A 80 4.13 -7.62 -1.38
CA VAL A 80 2.67 -7.65 -1.50
C VAL A 80 2.08 -6.42 -2.21
N LEU A 81 2.78 -5.27 -2.17
CA LEU A 81 2.35 -4.05 -2.83
C LEU A 81 2.83 -3.96 -4.28
N GLN A 82 3.75 -4.82 -4.73
CA GLN A 82 4.26 -4.76 -6.10
C GLN A 82 3.18 -5.08 -7.16
N PRO A 83 2.35 -6.14 -7.03
CA PRO A 83 1.34 -6.44 -8.05
C PRO A 83 0.29 -5.33 -8.23
N PRO A 84 -0.30 -4.75 -7.16
CA PRO A 84 -1.22 -3.62 -7.32
C PRO A 84 -0.53 -2.37 -7.90
N VAL A 85 0.73 -2.09 -7.55
CA VAL A 85 1.47 -0.96 -8.11
C VAL A 85 1.78 -1.17 -9.60
N ALA A 86 2.09 -2.40 -10.01
CA ALA A 86 2.27 -2.75 -11.43
C ALA A 86 0.97 -2.53 -12.21
N HIS A 87 -0.18 -3.00 -11.70
CA HIS A 87 -1.48 -2.71 -12.31
C HIS A 87 -1.75 -1.20 -12.44
N MET A 88 -1.37 -0.39 -11.45
CA MET A 88 -1.53 1.07 -11.53
C MET A 88 -0.64 1.68 -12.63
N LEU A 89 0.56 1.16 -12.83
CA LEU A 89 1.46 1.58 -13.91
C LEU A 89 0.91 1.21 -15.29
N ASP A 90 0.34 0.02 -15.43
CA ASP A 90 -0.26 -0.45 -16.68
C ASP A 90 -1.56 0.30 -17.01
N ALA A 91 -2.40 0.58 -16.01
CA ALA A 91 -3.59 1.41 -16.16
C ALA A 91 -3.24 2.84 -16.54
N ALA A 92 -2.22 3.42 -15.88
CA ALA A 92 -1.72 4.75 -16.23
C ALA A 92 -1.07 4.75 -17.62
N ALA A 93 -0.59 3.60 -18.10
CA ALA A 93 -0.07 3.44 -19.43
C ALA A 93 -1.12 3.42 -20.54
N GLN A 94 -2.26 2.83 -20.22
CA GLN A 94 -3.44 2.78 -21.08
C GLN A 94 -4.31 4.05 -20.99
N ALA A 95 -3.89 5.05 -20.20
CA ALA A 95 -4.67 6.24 -19.89
C ALA A 95 -6.05 5.94 -19.30
N ASP A 96 -6.19 4.79 -18.62
CA ASP A 96 -7.42 4.37 -17.97
C ASP A 96 -7.48 4.96 -16.55
N ALA A 97 -8.08 6.16 -16.47
CA ALA A 97 -8.24 6.87 -15.20
C ALA A 97 -9.13 6.11 -14.19
N VAL A 98 -10.09 5.31 -14.68
CA VAL A 98 -11.01 4.54 -13.82
C VAL A 98 -10.26 3.37 -13.20
N ALA A 99 -9.50 2.62 -13.99
CA ALA A 99 -8.65 1.54 -13.48
C ALA A 99 -7.58 2.07 -12.52
N CYS A 100 -7.02 3.25 -12.79
CA CYS A 100 -6.09 3.92 -11.88
C CYS A 100 -6.75 4.27 -10.54
N GLN A 101 -7.93 4.90 -10.54
CA GLN A 101 -8.66 5.21 -9.31
C GLN A 101 -9.01 3.96 -8.52
N ALA A 102 -9.54 2.92 -9.18
CA ALA A 102 -9.89 1.65 -8.54
C ALA A 102 -8.67 1.01 -7.85
N THR A 103 -7.52 1.01 -8.53
CA THR A 103 -6.27 0.47 -8.00
C THR A 103 -5.73 1.32 -6.84
N LEU A 104 -5.82 2.64 -6.95
CA LEU A 104 -5.41 3.57 -5.89
C LEU A 104 -6.23 3.38 -4.62
N SER A 105 -7.56 3.30 -4.73
CA SER A 105 -8.44 3.04 -3.59
C SER A 105 -8.16 1.67 -2.94
N ARG A 106 -7.81 0.66 -3.74
CA ARG A 106 -7.39 -0.65 -3.22
C ARG A 106 -6.10 -0.55 -2.41
N LEU A 107 -5.09 0.15 -2.94
CA LEU A 107 -3.82 0.40 -2.25
C LEU A 107 -4.01 1.19 -0.95
N GLN A 108 -4.86 2.20 -0.93
CA GLN A 108 -5.17 2.98 0.27
C GLN A 108 -5.76 2.10 1.38
N ARG A 109 -6.72 1.22 1.04
CA ARG A 109 -7.29 0.26 2.00
C ARG A 109 -6.24 -0.69 2.56
N LEU A 110 -5.39 -1.26 1.70
CA LEU A 110 -4.31 -2.16 2.14
C LEU A 110 -3.37 -1.48 3.15
N VAL A 111 -2.98 -0.24 2.88
CA VAL A 111 -2.09 0.50 3.77
C VAL A 111 -2.78 0.89 5.08
N CYS A 112 -4.05 1.31 5.02
CA CYS A 112 -4.84 1.64 6.20
C CYS A 112 -4.99 0.43 7.14
N SER A 113 -5.39 -0.73 6.60
CA SER A 113 -5.50 -1.96 7.37
C SER A 113 -4.15 -2.43 7.93
N GLY A 114 -3.05 -2.21 7.19
CA GLY A 114 -1.70 -2.49 7.69
C GLY A 114 -1.30 -1.61 8.88
N LEU A 115 -1.65 -0.32 8.85
CA LEU A 115 -1.38 0.61 9.96
C LEU A 115 -2.21 0.27 11.20
N GLU A 116 -3.47 -0.13 11.01
CA GLU A 116 -4.34 -0.60 12.09
C GLU A 116 -3.78 -1.88 12.73
N ALA A 117 -3.40 -2.86 11.92
CA ALA A 117 -2.80 -4.11 12.41
C ALA A 117 -1.48 -3.87 13.16
N ALA A 118 -0.61 -2.99 12.66
CA ALA A 118 0.62 -2.62 13.36
C ALA A 118 0.33 -1.93 14.71
N THR A 119 -0.70 -1.07 14.76
CA THR A 119 -1.10 -0.37 15.98
C THR A 119 -1.73 -1.31 17.01
N ASP A 120 -2.50 -2.30 16.57
CA ASP A 120 -3.15 -3.30 17.43
C ASP A 120 -2.13 -4.23 18.11
N LEU A 121 -1.14 -4.71 17.35
CA LEU A 121 0.00 -5.44 17.87
C LEU A 121 0.72 -4.64 18.97
N GLN A 122 0.99 -3.35 18.71
CA GLN A 122 1.61 -2.48 19.69
C GLN A 122 0.78 -2.40 20.98
N ARG A 123 -0.55 -2.24 20.87
CA ARG A 123 -1.48 -2.12 22.02
C ARG A 123 -1.53 -3.40 22.86
N SER A 124 -1.56 -4.58 22.24
CA SER A 124 -1.61 -5.86 22.96
C SER A 124 -0.36 -6.18 23.79
N ARG A 125 0.78 -5.56 23.49
CA ARG A 125 2.05 -5.77 24.22
C ARG A 125 2.14 -4.97 25.54
N TRP A 126 1.22 -4.04 25.78
CA TRP A 126 1.18 -3.23 27.02
C TRP A 126 0.16 -3.73 28.05
N LEU A 127 -0.42 -4.92 27.84
CA LEU A 127 -1.32 -5.62 28.75
C LEU A 127 -0.66 -6.92 29.23
#